data_AF-A0A0F9WEW6-F1
#
_entry.id   AF-A0A0F9WEW6-F1
#
_cell.length_a   1.000
_cell.length_b   1.000
_cell.length_c   1.000
_cell.angle_alpha   90.00
_cell.angle_beta   90.00
_cell.angle_gamma   90.00
#
_symmetry.space_group_name_H-M   'P 1'
#
loop_
_entity.id
_entity.type
_entity.pdbx_description
1 polymer ?
#
loop_
_entity_poly.entity_id
_entity_poly.type
_entity_poly.pdbx_seq_one_letter_code
_entity_poly.pdbx_strand_id
1 'polypeptide(L)'
;MKTLTVSDGGHRFSLRVREDVAVAEAGAGEQPPHLQFLDIWAGECEKMGVPFTRTAIEMRVARQLLKKYTVRELKAQARACRLDHGEEFRTTDYESSLIFFSIKLKQSGGSLLGEAR
;
A
#
# COMPACT_ATOMS: atom_id res chain seq x y z
N MET A 1 -26.59 27.33 2.97
CA MET A 1 -25.79 26.55 1.97
C MET A 1 -24.70 25.82 2.73
N LYS A 2 -24.41 24.56 2.41
CA LYS A 2 -23.33 23.80 3.05
C LYS A 2 -22.24 23.40 2.04
N THR A 3 -21.04 23.13 2.53
CA THR A 3 -19.89 22.72 1.71
C THR A 3 -19.57 21.27 1.96
N LEU A 4 -19.50 20.47 0.89
CA LEU A 4 -19.04 19.09 0.92
C LEU A 4 -17.63 19.03 0.37
N THR A 5 -16.75 18.34 1.10
CA THR A 5 -15.40 18.05 0.63
C THR A 5 -15.33 16.61 0.17
N VAL A 6 -15.02 16.40 -1.11
CA VAL A 6 -14.86 15.08 -1.73
C VAL A 6 -13.38 14.87 -2.03
N SER A 7 -12.84 13.69 -1.74
CA SER A 7 -11.47 13.34 -2.09
C SER A 7 -11.40 11.96 -2.75
N ASP A 8 -10.62 11.84 -3.81
CA ASP A 8 -10.48 10.62 -4.63
C ASP A 8 -9.08 9.98 -4.50
N GLY A 9 -8.40 10.16 -3.36
CA GLY A 9 -7.07 9.58 -3.14
C GLY A 9 -5.93 10.29 -3.90
N GLY A 10 -6.15 11.56 -4.27
CA GLY A 10 -5.13 12.42 -4.84
C GLY A 10 -5.59 13.86 -5.03
N HIS A 11 -6.89 14.08 -5.25
CA HIS A 11 -7.50 15.39 -5.42
C HIS A 11 -8.52 15.66 -4.32
N ARG A 12 -8.81 16.95 -4.12
CA ARG A 12 -9.82 17.43 -3.19
C ARG A 12 -10.72 18.43 -3.90
N PHE A 13 -12.01 18.14 -3.89
CA PHE A 13 -13.05 18.96 -4.50
C PHE A 13 -13.94 19.53 -3.40
N SER A 14 -14.34 20.79 -3.55
CA SER A 14 -15.30 21.45 -2.65
C SER A 14 -16.57 21.77 -3.41
N LEU A 15 -17.66 21.11 -3.04
CA LEU A 15 -18.97 21.29 -3.65
C LEU A 15 -19.83 22.16 -2.72
N ARG A 16 -20.40 23.24 -3.24
CA ARG A 16 -21.44 23.99 -2.54
C ARG A 16 -22.79 23.37 -2.86
N VAL A 17 -23.47 22.88 -1.84
CA VAL A 17 -24.82 22.30 -1.96
C VAL A 17 -25.79 23.06 -1.08
N ARG A 18 -27.07 23.03 -1.47
CA ARG A 18 -28.14 23.64 -0.69
C ARG A 18 -28.31 22.90 0.64
N GLU A 19 -28.84 23.58 1.66
CA GLU A 19 -28.96 23.00 3.01
C GLU A 19 -29.96 21.86 3.09
N ASP A 20 -31.02 21.92 2.28
CA ASP A 20 -32.10 20.95 2.14
C ASP A 20 -31.69 19.65 1.44
N VAL A 21 -30.51 19.61 0.80
CA VAL A 21 -29.98 18.39 0.20
C VAL A 21 -29.57 17.43 1.32
N ALA A 22 -30.32 16.35 1.51
CA ALA A 22 -29.90 15.24 2.35
C ALA A 22 -28.64 14.61 1.75
N VAL A 23 -27.53 14.66 2.49
CA VAL A 23 -26.28 14.02 2.11
C VAL A 23 -26.26 12.74 2.92
N ALA A 24 -26.30 11.59 2.24
CA ALA A 24 -26.13 10.30 2.91
C ALA A 24 -24.85 10.36 3.75
N GLU A 25 -24.89 9.85 4.98
CA GLU A 25 -23.66 9.66 5.75
C GLU A 25 -22.71 8.88 4.86
N ALA A 26 -21.51 9.44 4.66
CA ALA A 26 -20.47 8.73 3.95
C ALA A 26 -20.20 7.47 4.77
N GLY A 27 -20.76 6.33 4.33
CA GLY A 27 -20.37 5.04 4.87
C GLY A 27 -18.85 4.97 4.82
N ALA A 28 -18.22 4.36 5.83
CA ALA A 28 -16.77 4.27 5.94
C ALA A 28 -16.19 3.88 4.56
N GLY A 29 -15.65 4.88 3.85
CA GLY A 29 -15.29 4.71 2.45
C GLY A 29 -14.25 3.62 2.39
N GLU A 30 -14.45 2.64 1.52
CA GLU A 30 -13.49 1.55 1.37
C GLU A 30 -12.15 2.17 1.00
N GLN A 31 -11.16 2.00 1.88
CA GLN A 31 -9.85 2.62 1.72
C GLN A 31 -9.27 2.17 0.37
N PRO A 32 -8.68 3.07 -0.44
CA PRO A 32 -8.09 2.68 -1.71
C PRO A 32 -7.11 1.49 -1.58
N PRO A 33 -7.13 0.49 -2.48
CA PRO A 33 -6.33 -0.73 -2.33
C PRO A 33 -4.83 -0.50 -2.15
N HIS A 34 -4.28 0.54 -2.79
CA HIS A 34 -2.87 0.91 -2.65
C HIS A 34 -2.54 1.47 -1.27
N LEU A 35 -3.47 2.18 -0.63
CA LEU A 35 -3.30 2.64 0.74
C LEU A 35 -3.43 1.47 1.72
N GLN A 36 -4.38 0.55 1.50
CA GLN A 36 -4.48 -0.67 2.30
C GLN A 36 -3.17 -1.48 2.25
N PHE A 37 -2.59 -1.65 1.06
CA PHE A 37 -1.32 -2.37 0.91
C PHE A 37 -0.16 -1.64 1.58
N LEU A 38 -0.09 -0.31 1.49
CA LEU A 38 0.96 0.48 2.15
C LEU A 38 0.87 0.40 3.68
N ASP A 39 -0.33 0.34 4.25
CA ASP A 39 -0.54 0.11 5.68
C ASP A 39 0.02 -1.27 6.09
N ILE A 40 -0.28 -2.30 5.31
CA ILE A 40 0.23 -3.67 5.53
C ILE A 40 1.75 -3.68 5.45
N TRP A 41 2.33 -3.08 4.42
CA TRP A 41 3.78 -3.07 4.22
C TRP A 41 4.49 -2.31 5.34
N ALA A 42 3.98 -1.16 5.77
CA ALA A 42 4.50 -0.41 6.91
C ALA A 42 4.59 -1.29 8.17
N GLY A 43 3.55 -2.07 8.46
CA GLY A 43 3.54 -2.99 9.59
C GLY A 43 4.52 -4.16 9.45
N GLU A 44 4.82 -4.63 8.23
CA GLU A 44 5.90 -5.61 8.04
C GLU A 44 7.29 -4.97 8.19
N CYS A 45 7.49 -3.73 7.71
CA CYS A 45 8.73 -2.98 7.93
C CYS A 45 9.02 -2.74 9.41
N GLU A 46 8.01 -2.38 10.19
CA GLU A 46 8.14 -2.21 11.65
C GLU A 46 8.64 -3.51 12.32
N LYS A 47 8.08 -4.67 11.96
CA LYS A 47 8.52 -5.97 12.47
C LYS A 47 9.95 -6.33 12.07
N MET A 48 10.45 -5.76 10.98
CA MET A 48 11.84 -5.91 10.54
C MET A 48 12.80 -4.92 11.21
N GLY A 49 12.28 -3.89 11.89
CA GLY A 49 13.10 -2.76 12.35
C GLY A 49 13.55 -1.84 11.21
N VAL A 50 12.80 -1.82 10.10
CA VAL A 50 13.14 -1.03 8.91
C VAL A 50 12.28 0.24 8.92
N PRO A 51 12.88 1.44 8.86
CA PRO A 51 12.12 2.68 8.81
C PRO A 51 11.32 2.76 7.51
N PHE A 52 10.02 3.06 7.62
CA PHE A 52 9.13 3.21 6.48
C PHE A 52 8.45 4.58 6.47
N THR A 53 8.64 5.31 5.37
CA THR A 53 7.97 6.59 5.14
C THR A 53 7.15 6.52 3.86
N ARG A 54 5.88 6.92 3.92
CA ARG A 54 5.03 6.98 2.73
C ARG A 54 5.42 8.17 1.87
N THR A 55 6.21 7.90 0.83
CA THR A 55 6.58 8.90 -0.18
C THR A 55 5.74 8.75 -1.44
N ALA A 56 5.82 9.73 -2.34
CA ALA A 56 5.21 9.62 -3.67
C ALA A 56 5.75 8.42 -4.47
N ILE A 57 7.01 8.02 -4.21
CA ILE A 57 7.62 6.84 -4.83
C ILE A 57 6.95 5.56 -4.32
N GLU A 58 6.78 5.41 -3.00
CA GLU A 58 6.06 4.27 -2.38
C GLU A 58 4.64 4.12 -2.95
N MET A 59 3.91 5.24 -3.03
CA MET A 59 2.57 5.29 -3.62
C MET A 59 2.54 4.81 -5.06
N ARG A 60 3.52 5.24 -5.88
CA ARG A 60 3.64 4.84 -7.27
C ARG A 60 3.95 3.35 -7.40
N VAL A 61 4.87 2.83 -6.60
CA VAL A 61 5.26 1.41 -6.62
C VAL A 61 4.10 0.53 -6.18
N ALA A 62 3.40 0.87 -5.09
CA ALA A 62 2.21 0.16 -4.64
C ALA A 62 1.13 0.09 -5.73
N ARG A 63 0.85 1.20 -6.42
CA ARG A 63 -0.10 1.22 -7.54
C ARG A 63 0.36 0.33 -8.72
N GLN A 64 1.66 0.28 -9.01
CA GLN A 64 2.18 -0.59 -10.08
C GLN A 64 2.07 -2.07 -9.72
N LEU A 65 2.36 -2.44 -8.47
CA LEU A 65 2.18 -3.81 -7.99
C LEU A 65 0.72 -4.26 -8.09
N LEU A 66 -0.21 -3.38 -7.73
CA LEU A 66 -1.65 -3.64 -7.80
C LEU A 66 -2.22 -3.75 -9.23
N LYS A 67 -1.44 -3.45 -10.27
CA LYS A 67 -1.83 -3.78 -11.65
C LYS A 67 -1.69 -5.27 -11.97
N LYS A 68 -0.91 -6.00 -11.17
CA LYS A 68 -0.56 -7.41 -11.39
C LYS A 68 -1.02 -8.33 -10.27
N TYR A 69 -1.14 -7.81 -9.06
CA TYR A 69 -1.44 -8.58 -7.86
C TYR A 69 -2.59 -7.93 -7.10
N THR A 70 -3.39 -8.74 -6.43
CA THR A 70 -4.38 -8.30 -5.46
C THR A 70 -3.72 -7.90 -4.14
N VAL A 71 -4.41 -7.10 -3.32
CA VAL A 71 -3.94 -6.75 -1.95
C VAL A 71 -3.68 -8.01 -1.12
N ARG A 72 -4.52 -9.05 -1.29
CA ARG A 72 -4.38 -10.32 -0.57
C ARG A 72 -3.09 -11.05 -0.94
N GLU A 73 -2.76 -11.11 -2.22
CA GLU A 73 -1.50 -11.71 -2.69
C GLU A 73 -0.31 -10.91 -2.19
N LEU A 74 -0.33 -9.59 -2.36
CA LEU A 74 0.76 -8.73 -1.90
C LEU A 74 0.98 -8.83 -0.38
N LYS A 75 -0.08 -9.00 0.42
CA LYS A 75 0.03 -9.27 1.87
C LYS A 75 0.77 -10.58 2.16
N ALA A 76 0.42 -11.66 1.46
CA ALA A 76 1.11 -12.94 1.63
C ALA A 76 2.59 -12.84 1.23
N GLN A 77 2.86 -12.17 0.10
CA GLN A 77 4.20 -11.95 -0.42
C GLN A 77 5.03 -11.05 0.50
N ALA A 78 4.44 -10.00 1.07
CA ALA A 78 5.09 -9.13 2.05
C ALA A 78 5.53 -9.91 3.29
N ARG A 79 4.66 -10.79 3.79
CA ARG A 79 4.97 -11.66 4.93
C ARG A 79 6.10 -12.64 4.61
N ALA A 80 6.07 -13.26 3.43
CA ALA A 80 7.15 -14.16 2.99
C ALA A 80 8.47 -13.39 2.84
N CYS A 81 8.43 -12.25 2.17
CA CYS A 81 9.60 -11.39 1.98
C CYS A 81 10.24 -10.96 3.31
N ARG A 82 9.44 -10.65 4.33
CA ARG A 82 9.95 -10.38 5.68
C ARG A 82 10.69 -11.58 6.28
N LEU A 83 10.14 -12.78 6.13
CA LEU A 83 10.73 -14.00 6.70
C LEU A 83 12.04 -14.37 5.98
N ASP A 84 12.07 -14.21 4.66
CA ASP A 84 13.20 -14.66 3.83
C ASP A 84 14.32 -13.62 3.73
N HIS A 85 13.97 -12.33 3.75
CA HIS A 85 14.90 -11.23 3.44
C HIS A 85 14.96 -10.11 4.51
N GLY A 86 14.34 -10.29 5.68
CA GLY A 86 14.26 -9.23 6.69
C GLY A 86 15.61 -8.70 7.18
N GLU A 87 16.66 -9.54 7.20
CA GLU A 87 18.03 -9.10 7.50
C GLU A 87 18.61 -8.22 6.38
N GLU A 88 18.45 -8.61 5.11
CA GLU A 88 18.94 -7.84 3.96
C GLU A 88 18.33 -6.44 3.92
N PHE A 89 17.06 -6.31 4.31
CA PHE A 89 16.38 -5.03 4.43
C PHE A 89 16.96 -4.11 5.51
N ARG A 90 17.49 -4.67 6.61
CA ARG A 90 18.08 -3.89 7.71
C ARG A 90 19.48 -3.40 7.40
N THR A 91 20.26 -4.20 6.68
CA THR A 91 21.67 -3.93 6.44
C THR A 91 21.91 -3.09 5.19
N THR A 92 20.89 -2.94 4.33
CA THR A 92 21.06 -2.29 3.04
C THR A 92 20.39 -0.93 3.01
N ASP A 93 21.14 0.08 2.56
CA ASP A 93 20.69 1.46 2.48
C ASP A 93 19.86 1.66 1.20
N TYR A 94 18.58 1.31 1.27
CA TYR A 94 17.64 1.53 0.17
C TYR A 94 16.87 2.84 0.36
N GLU A 95 16.83 3.68 -0.67
CA GLU A 95 15.95 4.86 -0.73
C GLU A 95 14.45 4.49 -0.59
N SER A 96 14.08 3.24 -0.88
CA SER A 96 12.71 2.72 -0.77
C SER A 96 12.70 1.21 -0.53
N SER A 97 12.07 0.81 0.58
CA SER A 97 11.85 -0.59 0.92
C SER A 97 10.88 -1.28 -0.06
N LEU A 98 9.86 -0.60 -0.59
CA LEU A 98 8.98 -1.22 -1.60
C LEU A 98 9.67 -1.47 -2.93
N ILE A 99 10.66 -0.66 -3.32
CA ILE A 99 11.42 -0.93 -4.53
C ILE A 99 12.15 -2.27 -4.37
N PHE A 100 12.82 -2.49 -3.24
CA PHE A 100 13.48 -3.76 -2.97
C PHE A 100 12.49 -4.93 -2.91
N PHE A 101 11.36 -4.76 -2.21
CA PHE A 101 10.26 -5.74 -2.23
C PHE A 101 9.83 -6.09 -3.66
N SER A 102 9.66 -5.09 -4.53
CA SER A 102 9.27 -5.29 -5.92
C SER A 102 10.32 -6.03 -6.75
N ILE A 103 11.61 -5.87 -6.42
CA ILE A 103 12.70 -6.60 -7.06
C ILE A 103 12.68 -8.06 -6.63
N LYS A 104 12.57 -8.33 -5.33
CA LYS A 104 12.49 -9.71 -4.80
C LYS A 104 11.27 -10.43 -5.35
N LEU A 105 10.11 -9.77 -5.38
CA LEU A 105 8.89 -10.33 -5.96
C LEU A 105 9.07 -10.75 -7.43
N LYS A 106 9.82 -9.97 -8.23
CA LYS A 106 10.13 -10.31 -9.62
C LYS A 106 11.13 -11.46 -9.73
N GLN A 107 12.16 -11.49 -8.87
CA GLN A 107 13.18 -12.54 -8.87
C GLN A 107 12.58 -13.90 -8.49
N SER A 108 11.59 -13.91 -7.61
CA SER A 108 10.86 -15.13 -7.22
C SER A 108 9.75 -15.52 -8.21
N GLY A 109 9.73 -14.96 -9.42
CA GLY A 109 8.75 -15.31 -10.45
C GLY A 109 7.29 -14.98 -10.10
N GLY A 110 7.05 -14.10 -9.12
CA GLY A 110 5.71 -13.84 -8.58
C GLY A 110 5.23 -14.85 -7.54
N SER A 111 6.07 -15.79 -7.11
CA SER A 111 5.78 -16.71 -6.00
C SER A 111 6.93 -16.73 -4.99
N LEU A 112 6.85 -15.92 -3.93
CA LEU A 112 7.57 -16.19 -2.67
C LEU A 112 6.91 -17.32 -1.85
N LEU A 113 5.81 -17.89 -2.34
CA LEU A 113 5.35 -19.20 -1.88
C LEU A 113 6.13 -20.24 -2.69
N GLY A 114 7.39 -20.41 -2.33
CA GLY A 114 8.18 -21.55 -2.76
C GLY A 114 7.43 -22.83 -2.43
N GLU A 115 7.42 -23.72 -3.41
CA GLU A 115 6.89 -25.07 -3.39
C GLU A 115 7.16 -25.77 -2.06
N ALA A 116 6.11 -25.97 -1.25
CA ALA A 116 6.09 -27.04 -0.26
C ALA A 116 5.62 -28.31 -0.97
N ARG A 117 6.54 -29.00 -1.66
CA ARG A 117 6.39 -30.40 -2.02
C ARG A 117 7.74 -31.12 -1.93
#